data_AF-A0A558FFQ0-F1
#
_entry.id   AF-A0A558FFQ0-F1
#
_cell.length_a   1.000
_cell.length_b   1.000
_cell.length_c   1.000
_cell.angle_alpha   90.00
_cell.angle_beta   90.00
_cell.angle_gamma   90.00
#
_symmetry.space_group_name_H-M   'P 1'
#
loop_
_entity.id
_entity.type
_entity.pdbx_description
1 polymer ?
#
loop_
_entity_poly.entity_id
_entity_poly.type
_entity_poly.pdbx_seq_one_letter_code
_entity_poly.pdbx_strand_id
1 'polypeptide(L)'
;MSLFPVARPTHARCWLLSSLVAVAVSPVFAATDPLVQPRTVIVDHSLAKAQVEEQILAARRYGTFWTTGDEALARAALIPDFKDSTLPPGRPQGITGPIAASKTMHAAIPDIQCEVEQMMVVGDRVIAHLRFTGHFTGQFKGVQGKGQTIDFIATDIYRVVEGRIAENWHLEDNLTLLQQLGMVK
;
A
#
# COMPACT_ATOMS: atom_id res chain seq x y z
N MET A 1 92.95 -22.62 32.74
CA MET A 1 92.83 -21.38 33.55
C MET A 1 91.46 -20.78 33.28
N SER A 2 90.75 -20.57 34.38
CA SER A 2 89.38 -20.13 34.57
C SER A 2 89.00 -18.85 33.79
N LEU A 3 87.73 -18.74 33.37
CA LEU A 3 86.73 -17.81 33.94
C LEU A 3 85.46 -17.74 33.06
N PHE A 4 84.34 -18.18 33.65
CA PHE A 4 82.93 -17.87 33.29
C PHE A 4 82.62 -16.36 33.48
N PRO A 5 81.39 -15.83 33.27
CA PRO A 5 80.17 -16.32 32.59
C PRO A 5 79.51 -15.20 31.70
N VAL A 6 78.29 -15.41 31.18
CA VAL A 6 77.11 -14.53 31.39
C VAL A 6 75.90 -15.11 30.65
N ALA A 7 74.84 -15.37 31.40
CA ALA A 7 73.52 -15.79 30.91
C ALA A 7 72.77 -14.61 30.24
N ARG A 8 72.03 -14.89 29.17
CA ARG A 8 71.05 -13.96 28.57
C ARG A 8 69.62 -14.49 28.80
N PRO A 9 68.66 -13.63 29.19
CA PRO A 9 67.29 -14.03 29.47
C PRO A 9 66.48 -14.22 28.18
N THR A 10 65.63 -15.23 28.19
CA THR A 10 64.63 -15.55 27.17
C THR A 10 63.46 -14.55 27.23
N HIS A 11 63.30 -13.72 26.19
CA HIS A 11 62.11 -12.90 26.01
C HIS A 11 60.99 -13.75 25.39
N ALA A 12 59.97 -14.07 26.20
CA ALA A 12 58.72 -14.65 25.73
C ALA A 12 57.93 -13.61 24.92
N ARG A 13 57.72 -13.88 23.64
CA ARG A 13 56.85 -13.09 22.75
C ARG A 13 55.39 -13.42 23.05
N CYS A 14 54.69 -12.51 23.71
CA CYS A 14 53.25 -12.57 23.91
C CYS A 14 52.56 -11.99 22.66
N TRP A 15 51.97 -12.85 21.83
CA TRP A 15 51.14 -12.44 20.69
C TRP A 15 49.70 -12.21 21.17
N LEU A 16 49.29 -10.94 21.28
CA LEU A 16 47.90 -10.57 21.54
C LEU A 16 47.13 -10.58 20.21
N LEU A 17 46.38 -11.65 19.96
CA LEU A 17 45.39 -11.74 18.89
C LEU A 17 44.22 -10.80 19.22
N SER A 18 44.14 -9.67 18.51
CA SER A 18 43.00 -8.76 18.57
C SER A 18 41.89 -9.28 17.66
N SER A 19 40.90 -9.96 18.22
CA SER A 19 39.73 -10.42 17.49
C SER A 19 38.74 -9.27 17.29
N LEU A 20 38.64 -8.76 16.06
CA LEU A 20 37.58 -7.85 15.62
C LEU A 20 36.25 -8.62 15.58
N VAL A 21 35.34 -8.31 16.51
CA VAL A 21 33.95 -8.77 16.45
C VAL A 21 33.21 -7.90 15.44
N ALA A 22 32.95 -8.45 14.25
CA ALA A 22 32.05 -7.82 13.27
C ALA A 22 30.61 -7.99 13.76
N VAL A 23 29.98 -6.89 14.17
CA VAL A 23 28.53 -6.87 14.44
C VAL A 23 27.82 -6.88 13.09
N ALA A 24 27.29 -8.05 12.71
CA ALA A 24 26.39 -8.15 11.57
C ALA A 24 25.07 -7.44 11.92
N VAL A 25 24.86 -6.24 11.37
CA VAL A 25 23.55 -5.58 11.38
C VAL A 25 22.71 -6.27 10.32
N SER A 26 21.87 -7.20 10.72
CA SER A 26 20.84 -7.75 9.83
C SER A 26 19.91 -6.60 9.41
N PRO A 27 19.57 -6.48 8.11
CA PRO A 27 18.57 -5.50 7.69
C PRO A 27 17.25 -5.88 8.36
N VAL A 28 16.66 -4.94 9.10
CA VAL A 28 15.27 -5.03 9.51
C VAL A 28 14.45 -4.98 8.23
N PHE A 29 13.95 -6.12 7.78
CA PHE A 29 12.87 -6.13 6.80
C PHE A 29 11.72 -5.36 7.45
N ALA A 30 11.44 -4.16 6.96
CA ALA A 30 10.20 -3.48 7.28
C ALA A 30 9.07 -4.48 7.02
N ALA A 31 8.26 -4.77 8.03
CA ALA A 31 7.09 -5.59 7.85
C ALA A 31 6.27 -4.96 6.73
N THR A 32 6.20 -5.59 5.56
CA THR A 32 5.19 -5.26 4.57
C THR A 32 3.87 -5.50 5.25
N ASP A 33 3.16 -4.42 5.59
CA ASP A 33 1.81 -4.53 6.10
C ASP A 33 1.01 -5.45 5.16
N PRO A 34 0.28 -6.43 5.71
CA PRO A 34 -0.45 -7.36 4.89
C PRO A 34 -1.47 -6.59 4.04
N LEU A 35 -1.50 -6.89 2.74
CA LEU A 35 -2.50 -6.29 1.83
C LEU A 35 -3.91 -6.49 2.40
N VAL A 36 -4.78 -5.48 2.23
CA VAL A 36 -6.18 -5.50 2.67
C VAL A 36 -6.84 -6.83 2.29
N GLN A 37 -7.56 -7.43 3.23
CA GLN A 37 -8.26 -8.69 3.04
C GLN A 37 -9.75 -8.39 2.85
N PRO A 38 -10.37 -8.86 1.75
CA PRO A 38 -11.80 -8.73 1.58
C PRO A 38 -12.55 -9.51 2.65
N ARG A 39 -13.59 -8.93 3.23
CA ARG A 39 -14.43 -9.63 4.22
C ARG A 39 -15.22 -10.76 3.57
N THR A 40 -15.69 -10.54 2.35
CA THR A 40 -16.37 -11.56 1.54
C THR A 40 -15.75 -11.61 0.15
N VAL A 41 -15.50 -12.82 -0.33
CA VAL A 41 -15.07 -13.07 -1.71
C VAL A 41 -16.06 -14.03 -2.38
N ILE A 42 -16.59 -13.62 -3.53
CA ILE A 42 -17.47 -14.42 -4.38
C ILE A 42 -16.76 -14.62 -5.71
N VAL A 43 -16.67 -15.87 -6.17
CA VAL A 43 -15.90 -16.22 -7.38
C VAL A 43 -16.80 -17.02 -8.31
N ASP A 44 -16.77 -16.66 -9.59
CA ASP A 44 -17.28 -17.52 -10.65
C ASP A 44 -16.49 -18.84 -10.70
N HIS A 45 -17.17 -19.94 -10.37
CA HIS A 45 -16.57 -21.26 -10.28
C HIS A 45 -16.02 -21.81 -11.61
N SER A 46 -16.33 -21.17 -12.74
CA SER A 46 -15.78 -21.56 -14.05
C SER A 46 -14.35 -21.07 -14.29
N LEU A 47 -13.85 -20.12 -13.47
CA LEU A 47 -12.54 -19.52 -13.64
C LEU A 47 -11.40 -20.42 -13.17
N ALA A 48 -10.27 -20.35 -13.87
CA ALA A 48 -9.04 -21.01 -13.44
C ALA A 48 -8.53 -20.39 -12.14
N LYS A 49 -8.08 -21.23 -11.19
CA LYS A 49 -7.58 -20.79 -9.88
C LYS A 49 -6.51 -19.69 -9.98
N ALA A 50 -5.54 -19.85 -10.89
CA ALA A 50 -4.47 -18.86 -11.08
C ALA A 50 -5.01 -17.49 -11.52
N GLN A 51 -5.99 -17.47 -12.43
CA GLN A 51 -6.64 -16.23 -12.86
C GLN A 51 -7.33 -15.53 -11.69
N VAL A 52 -8.05 -16.29 -10.86
CA VAL A 52 -8.73 -15.76 -9.66
C VAL A 52 -7.72 -15.17 -8.68
N GLU A 53 -6.62 -15.87 -8.40
CA GLU A 53 -5.57 -15.40 -7.49
C GLU A 53 -4.91 -14.11 -7.98
N GLU A 54 -4.61 -14.02 -9.27
CA GLU A 54 -4.05 -12.81 -9.91
C GLU A 54 -5.03 -11.63 -9.84
N GLN A 55 -6.30 -11.86 -10.15
CA GLN A 55 -7.37 -10.86 -10.08
C GLN A 55 -7.56 -10.32 -8.66
N ILE A 56 -7.63 -11.20 -7.68
CA ILE A 56 -7.75 -10.84 -6.26
C ILE A 56 -6.50 -10.06 -5.82
N LEU A 57 -5.30 -10.50 -6.21
CA LEU A 57 -4.06 -9.83 -5.83
C LEU A 57 -4.00 -8.40 -6.38
N ALA A 58 -4.39 -8.18 -7.64
CA ALA A 58 -4.45 -6.86 -8.24
C ALA A 58 -5.39 -5.92 -7.46
N ALA A 59 -6.61 -6.39 -7.17
CA ALA A 59 -7.60 -5.62 -6.45
C ALA A 59 -7.19 -5.33 -5.00
N ARG A 60 -6.56 -6.29 -4.31
CA ARG A 60 -6.06 -6.09 -2.93
C ARG A 60 -4.90 -5.10 -2.87
N ARG A 61 -3.98 -5.13 -3.84
CA ARG A 61 -2.92 -4.11 -3.95
C ARG A 61 -3.53 -2.72 -4.12
N TYR A 62 -4.51 -2.59 -5.01
CA TYR A 62 -5.16 -1.31 -5.27
C TYR A 62 -5.99 -0.80 -4.08
N GLY A 63 -6.72 -1.68 -3.38
CA GLY A 63 -7.41 -1.34 -2.13
C GLY A 63 -6.43 -0.90 -1.03
N THR A 64 -5.31 -1.60 -0.87
CA THR A 64 -4.28 -1.25 0.13
C THR A 64 -3.61 0.09 -0.19
N PHE A 65 -3.38 0.40 -1.46
CA PHE A 65 -2.86 1.70 -1.90
C PHE A 65 -3.71 2.87 -1.37
N TRP A 66 -5.03 2.71 -1.29
CA TRP A 66 -5.89 3.76 -0.78
C TRP A 66 -5.75 4.02 0.73
N THR A 67 -5.38 3.01 1.50
CA THR A 67 -5.07 3.14 2.94
C THR A 67 -3.68 3.71 3.19
N THR A 68 -2.68 3.29 2.40
CA THR A 68 -1.27 3.60 2.69
C THR A 68 -0.74 4.81 1.94
N GLY A 69 -1.38 5.15 0.81
CA GLY A 69 -0.85 6.13 -0.14
C GLY A 69 0.41 5.66 -0.88
N ASP A 70 0.85 4.40 -0.72
CA ASP A 70 2.07 3.88 -1.35
C ASP A 70 1.89 3.70 -2.86
N GLU A 71 2.50 4.60 -3.64
CA GLU A 71 2.44 4.57 -5.11
C GLU A 71 2.98 3.25 -5.71
N ALA A 72 3.85 2.52 -5.01
CA ALA A 72 4.36 1.24 -5.50
C ALA A 72 3.23 0.20 -5.62
N LEU A 73 2.25 0.23 -4.70
CA LEU A 73 1.08 -0.64 -4.75
C LEU A 73 0.18 -0.31 -5.94
N ALA A 74 -0.05 0.98 -6.23
CA ALA A 74 -0.79 1.40 -7.42
C ALA A 74 -0.07 0.96 -8.70
N ARG A 75 1.26 1.14 -8.78
CA ARG A 75 2.06 0.72 -9.95
C ARG A 75 2.11 -0.79 -10.12
N ALA A 76 2.04 -1.56 -9.03
CA ALA A 76 1.97 -3.01 -9.07
C ALA A 76 0.56 -3.56 -9.40
N ALA A 77 -0.49 -2.78 -9.12
CA ALA A 77 -1.87 -3.16 -9.38
C ALA A 77 -2.34 -2.78 -10.79
N LEU A 78 -1.89 -1.64 -11.33
CA LEU A 78 -2.37 -1.07 -12.58
C LEU A 78 -1.39 -1.36 -13.74
N ILE A 79 -1.89 -1.57 -14.96
CA ILE A 79 -1.03 -1.60 -16.15
C ILE A 79 -0.54 -0.18 -16.51
N PRO A 80 0.61 -0.03 -17.22
CA PRO A 80 1.14 1.29 -17.59
C PRO A 80 0.16 2.18 -18.37
N ASP A 81 -0.68 1.58 -19.22
CA ASP A 81 -1.71 2.21 -20.04
C ASP A 81 -3.12 2.11 -19.43
N PHE A 82 -3.20 1.99 -18.10
CA PHE A 82 -4.46 1.95 -17.36
C PHE A 82 -5.41 3.08 -17.77
N LYS A 83 -6.70 2.76 -17.89
CA LYS A 83 -7.76 3.70 -18.23
C LYS A 83 -8.80 3.81 -17.11
N ASP A 84 -8.98 5.01 -16.60
CA ASP A 84 -10.13 5.39 -15.80
C ASP A 84 -11.29 5.73 -16.76
N SER A 85 -12.32 4.90 -16.76
CA SER A 85 -13.52 5.06 -17.59
C SER A 85 -14.63 5.87 -16.91
N THR A 86 -14.44 6.26 -15.65
CA THR A 86 -15.30 7.22 -14.94
C THR A 86 -14.53 8.50 -14.55
N LEU A 87 -13.49 8.84 -15.34
CA LEU A 87 -12.53 9.89 -15.04
C LEU A 87 -13.20 11.22 -14.63
N PRO A 88 -13.04 11.67 -13.37
CA PRO A 88 -13.61 12.93 -12.93
C PRO A 88 -13.00 14.14 -13.65
N PRO A 89 -13.78 15.20 -13.91
CA PRO A 89 -13.27 16.42 -14.53
C PRO A 89 -12.04 16.98 -13.80
N GLY A 90 -10.97 17.23 -14.55
CA GLY A 90 -9.71 17.77 -14.02
C GLY A 90 -8.77 16.74 -13.40
N ARG A 91 -9.14 15.46 -13.29
CA ARG A 91 -8.23 14.39 -12.89
C ARG A 91 -7.39 13.94 -14.11
N PRO A 92 -6.06 13.76 -13.98
CA PRO A 92 -5.26 13.17 -15.05
C PRO A 92 -5.69 11.74 -15.35
N GLN A 93 -5.72 11.35 -16.62
CA GLN A 93 -5.92 9.95 -17.03
C GLN A 93 -4.71 9.09 -16.63
N GLY A 94 -4.90 7.76 -16.54
CA GLY A 94 -3.84 6.81 -16.21
C GLY A 94 -3.48 6.75 -14.73
N ILE A 95 -2.39 6.05 -14.41
CA ILE A 95 -1.94 5.79 -13.02
C ILE A 95 -1.77 7.08 -12.20
N THR A 96 -1.41 8.19 -12.85
CA THR A 96 -1.25 9.50 -12.19
C THR A 96 -2.54 10.04 -11.57
N GLY A 97 -3.71 9.67 -12.10
CA GLY A 97 -5.01 10.11 -11.61
C GLY A 97 -5.29 9.61 -10.18
N PRO A 98 -5.34 8.28 -9.95
CA PRO A 98 -5.49 7.70 -8.62
C PRO A 98 -4.43 8.16 -7.62
N ILE A 99 -3.17 8.31 -8.05
CA ILE A 99 -2.08 8.82 -7.18
C ILE A 99 -2.39 10.25 -6.70
N ALA A 100 -2.83 11.13 -7.59
CA ALA A 100 -3.20 12.50 -7.21
C ALA A 100 -4.44 12.53 -6.29
N ALA A 101 -5.42 11.68 -6.56
CA ALA A 101 -6.62 11.55 -5.73
C ALA A 101 -6.27 11.03 -4.32
N SER A 102 -5.45 9.98 -4.21
CA SER A 102 -5.00 9.43 -2.93
C SER A 102 -4.22 10.47 -2.11
N LYS A 103 -3.32 11.24 -2.73
CA LYS A 103 -2.62 12.36 -2.05
C LYS A 103 -3.59 13.40 -1.51
N THR A 104 -4.63 13.75 -2.29
CA THR A 104 -5.66 14.69 -1.87
C THR A 104 -6.46 14.14 -0.69
N MET A 105 -6.82 12.86 -0.73
CA MET A 105 -7.54 12.20 0.37
C MET A 105 -6.72 12.14 1.65
N HIS A 106 -5.45 11.74 1.59
CA HIS A 106 -4.57 11.71 2.77
C HIS A 106 -4.29 13.11 3.33
N ALA A 107 -4.28 14.15 2.51
CA ALA A 107 -4.16 15.53 2.99
C ALA A 107 -5.40 15.99 3.77
N ALA A 108 -6.58 15.45 3.44
CA ALA A 108 -7.83 15.73 4.16
C ALA A 108 -7.99 14.82 5.39
N ILE A 109 -7.76 13.52 5.22
CA ILE A 109 -8.04 12.46 6.17
C ILE A 109 -6.73 11.63 6.34
N PRO A 110 -5.79 12.10 7.17
CA PRO A 110 -4.48 11.45 7.29
C PRO A 110 -4.51 10.00 7.80
N ASP A 111 -5.57 9.62 8.51
CA ASP A 111 -5.79 8.28 9.06
C ASP A 111 -6.75 7.42 8.22
N ILE A 112 -7.02 7.81 6.97
CA ILE A 112 -7.98 7.13 6.11
C ILE A 112 -7.68 5.64 5.97
N GLN A 113 -8.71 4.81 6.12
CA GLN A 113 -8.66 3.37 5.93
C GLN A 113 -9.62 2.96 4.82
N CYS A 114 -9.14 2.17 3.87
CA CYS A 114 -9.94 1.50 2.86
C CYS A 114 -10.13 0.03 3.24
N GLU A 115 -11.37 -0.35 3.54
CA GLU A 115 -11.78 -1.73 3.74
C GLU A 115 -12.44 -2.28 2.48
N VAL A 116 -12.24 -3.56 2.19
CA VAL A 116 -12.95 -4.26 1.11
C VAL A 116 -14.06 -5.10 1.75
N GLU A 117 -15.29 -4.61 1.71
CA GLU A 117 -16.44 -5.28 2.30
C GLU A 117 -16.83 -6.52 1.49
N GLN A 118 -16.87 -6.38 0.16
CA GLN A 118 -17.14 -7.48 -0.76
C GLN A 118 -16.26 -7.39 -2.00
N MET A 119 -15.82 -8.55 -2.48
CA MET A 119 -15.11 -8.70 -3.74
C MET A 119 -15.77 -9.80 -4.57
N MET A 120 -16.11 -9.50 -5.81
CA MET A 120 -16.68 -10.45 -6.75
C MET A 120 -15.73 -10.62 -7.93
N VAL A 121 -15.43 -11.85 -8.31
CA VAL A 121 -14.51 -12.17 -9.41
C VAL A 121 -15.28 -12.95 -10.47
N VAL A 122 -15.49 -12.33 -11.64
CA VAL A 122 -16.34 -12.89 -12.71
C VAL A 122 -15.72 -12.57 -14.06
N GLY A 123 -15.47 -13.59 -14.88
CA GLY A 123 -14.78 -13.42 -16.16
C GLY A 123 -13.41 -12.72 -16.00
N ASP A 124 -13.18 -11.68 -16.79
CA ASP A 124 -11.99 -10.81 -16.71
C ASP A 124 -12.22 -9.58 -15.79
N ARG A 125 -13.26 -9.60 -14.93
CA ARG A 125 -13.63 -8.49 -14.06
C ARG A 125 -13.49 -8.82 -12.57
N VAL A 126 -13.18 -7.78 -11.79
CA VAL A 126 -13.32 -7.78 -10.33
C VAL A 126 -14.23 -6.62 -9.94
N ILE A 127 -15.26 -6.88 -9.15
CA ILE A 127 -16.08 -5.83 -8.52
C ILE A 127 -15.68 -5.75 -7.06
N ALA A 128 -15.38 -4.55 -6.56
CA ALA A 128 -15.03 -4.29 -5.18
C ALA A 128 -16.01 -3.30 -4.56
N HIS A 129 -16.70 -3.72 -3.50
CA HIS A 129 -17.46 -2.81 -2.63
C HIS A 129 -16.54 -2.39 -1.49
N LEU A 130 -16.24 -1.09 -1.45
CA LEU A 130 -15.25 -0.49 -0.57
C LEU A 130 -15.94 0.36 0.48
N ARG A 131 -15.33 0.43 1.67
CA ARG A 131 -15.70 1.36 2.72
C ARG A 131 -14.49 2.15 3.16
N PHE A 132 -14.62 3.46 3.19
CA PHE A 132 -13.58 4.40 3.59
C PHE A 132 -13.95 5.01 4.93
N THR A 133 -13.05 4.89 5.91
CA THR A 133 -13.25 5.46 7.25
C THR A 133 -12.06 6.31 7.67
N GLY A 134 -12.26 7.23 8.60
CA GLY A 134 -11.19 8.07 9.17
C GLY A 134 -11.71 9.31 9.86
N HIS A 135 -10.83 10.29 10.07
CA HIS A 135 -11.17 11.56 10.69
C HIS A 135 -10.67 12.75 9.86
N PHE A 136 -11.58 13.67 9.54
CA PHE A 136 -11.24 14.90 8.86
C PHE A 136 -10.48 15.83 9.81
N THR A 137 -9.17 15.69 9.84
CA THR A 137 -8.24 16.47 10.68
C THR A 137 -7.26 17.29 9.85
N GLY A 138 -7.15 16.99 8.55
CA GLY A 138 -6.36 17.73 7.59
C GLY A 138 -7.14 18.85 6.91
N GLN A 139 -6.77 19.16 5.67
CA GLN A 139 -7.37 20.25 4.90
C GLN A 139 -7.89 19.75 3.55
N PHE A 140 -9.08 20.22 3.17
CA PHE A 140 -9.67 19.94 1.85
C PHE A 140 -10.32 21.19 1.26
N LYS A 141 -9.88 21.61 0.07
CA LYS A 141 -10.39 22.79 -0.65
C LYS A 141 -10.54 24.05 0.23
N GLY A 142 -9.55 24.29 1.09
CA GLY A 142 -9.52 25.46 2.01
C GLY A 142 -10.32 25.28 3.31
N VAL A 143 -11.04 24.18 3.49
CA VAL A 143 -11.73 23.82 4.73
C VAL A 143 -10.77 23.04 5.63
N GLN A 144 -10.61 23.49 6.87
CA GLN A 144 -9.84 22.79 7.91
C GLN A 144 -10.76 21.83 8.66
N GLY A 145 -10.35 20.57 8.73
CA GLY A 145 -11.01 19.54 9.51
C GLY A 145 -10.88 19.76 11.02
N LYS A 146 -11.91 19.35 11.76
CA LYS A 146 -12.03 19.47 13.23
C LYS A 146 -12.17 18.11 13.91
N GLY A 147 -11.89 17.02 13.19
CA GLY A 147 -12.04 15.64 13.66
C GLY A 147 -13.40 15.01 13.35
N GLN A 148 -14.13 15.52 12.36
CA GLN A 148 -15.39 14.88 11.91
C GLN A 148 -15.11 13.45 11.47
N THR A 149 -15.95 12.52 11.91
CA THR A 149 -15.90 11.13 11.45
C THR A 149 -16.24 11.07 9.97
N ILE A 150 -15.42 10.33 9.23
CA ILE A 150 -15.64 9.99 7.83
C ILE A 150 -15.99 8.52 7.74
N ASP A 151 -17.05 8.23 6.99
CA ASP A 151 -17.54 6.89 6.72
C ASP A 151 -18.38 6.93 5.43
N PHE A 152 -17.77 6.58 4.30
CA PHE A 152 -18.46 6.55 3.01
C PHE A 152 -18.07 5.30 2.22
N ILE A 153 -18.89 4.95 1.24
CA ILE A 153 -18.68 3.77 0.41
C ILE A 153 -18.23 4.15 -1.00
N ALA A 154 -17.57 3.21 -1.66
CA ALA A 154 -17.36 3.23 -3.10
C ALA A 154 -17.63 1.85 -3.69
N THR A 155 -17.93 1.81 -4.98
CA THR A 155 -17.97 0.57 -5.75
C THR A 155 -17.14 0.73 -7.00
N ASP A 156 -16.20 -0.19 -7.17
CA ASP A 156 -15.29 -0.21 -8.30
C ASP A 156 -15.50 -1.49 -9.12
N ILE A 157 -15.43 -1.36 -10.43
CA ILE A 157 -15.41 -2.45 -11.39
C ILE A 157 -14.09 -2.37 -12.13
N TYR A 158 -13.24 -3.37 -11.95
CA TYR A 158 -11.95 -3.49 -12.61
C TYR A 158 -12.04 -4.47 -13.78
N ARG A 159 -11.49 -4.10 -14.93
CA ARG A 159 -11.05 -5.08 -15.94
C ARG A 159 -9.61 -5.45 -15.66
N VAL A 160 -9.32 -6.74 -15.56
CA VAL A 160 -8.00 -7.27 -15.25
C VAL A 160 -7.45 -8.02 -16.45
N VAL A 161 -6.20 -7.70 -16.83
CA VAL A 161 -5.45 -8.36 -17.90
C VAL A 161 -4.06 -8.68 -17.35
N GLU A 162 -3.61 -9.93 -17.49
CA GLU A 162 -2.29 -10.38 -17.02
C GLU A 162 -2.03 -9.99 -15.54
N GLY A 163 -3.03 -10.25 -14.68
CA GLY A 163 -2.96 -9.97 -13.24
C GLY A 163 -2.84 -8.50 -12.84
N ARG A 164 -3.16 -7.55 -13.73
CA ARG A 164 -3.18 -6.11 -13.45
C ARG A 164 -4.44 -5.45 -13.99
N ILE A 165 -4.89 -4.40 -13.31
CA ILE A 165 -6.08 -3.64 -13.67
C ILE A 165 -5.75 -2.79 -14.90
N ALA A 166 -6.48 -3.07 -15.98
CA ALA A 166 -6.40 -2.37 -17.25
C ALA A 166 -7.37 -1.20 -17.34
N GLU A 167 -8.53 -1.33 -16.69
CA GLU A 167 -9.59 -0.35 -16.77
C GLU A 167 -10.42 -0.36 -15.49
N ASN A 168 -10.90 0.81 -15.08
CA ASN A 168 -11.73 1.00 -13.90
C ASN A 168 -13.01 1.75 -14.28
N TRP A 169 -14.15 1.30 -13.76
CA TRP A 169 -15.33 2.13 -13.55
C TRP A 169 -15.62 2.23 -12.06
N HIS A 170 -15.66 3.44 -11.51
CA HIS A 170 -15.88 3.65 -10.08
C HIS A 170 -17.07 4.59 -9.82
N LEU A 171 -17.67 4.42 -8.65
CA LEU A 171 -18.65 5.34 -8.09
C LEU A 171 -18.45 5.45 -6.58
N GLU A 172 -18.08 6.63 -6.11
CA GLU A 172 -17.99 6.97 -4.70
C GLU A 172 -19.26 7.71 -4.23
N ASP A 173 -19.65 7.48 -2.98
CA ASP A 173 -20.70 8.28 -2.31
C ASP A 173 -20.15 9.65 -1.90
N ASN A 174 -19.88 10.48 -2.90
CA ASN A 174 -19.34 11.82 -2.74
C ASN A 174 -20.29 12.75 -1.98
N LEU A 175 -21.61 12.50 -2.03
CA LEU A 175 -22.57 13.32 -1.29
C LEU A 175 -22.38 13.13 0.22
N THR A 176 -22.35 11.87 0.67
CA THR A 176 -22.08 11.54 2.07
C THR A 176 -20.73 12.09 2.51
N LEU A 177 -19.67 11.90 1.70
CA LEU A 177 -18.35 12.46 2.02
C LEU A 177 -18.40 13.98 2.18
N LEU A 178 -19.00 14.71 1.24
CA LEU A 178 -19.06 16.18 1.30
C LEU A 178 -19.91 16.69 2.46
N GLN A 179 -20.96 15.97 2.85
CA GLN A 179 -21.74 16.27 4.07
C GLN A 179 -20.90 16.06 5.34
N GLN A 180 -20.14 14.96 5.42
CA GLN A 180 -19.28 14.66 6.57
C GLN A 180 -18.10 15.64 6.69
N LEU A 181 -17.58 16.14 5.56
CA LEU A 181 -16.60 17.22 5.50
C LEU A 181 -17.20 18.60 5.86
N GLY A 182 -18.53 18.71 5.99
CA GLY A 182 -19.24 19.96 6.28
C GLY A 182 -19.30 20.93 5.11
N MET A 183 -19.14 20.45 3.88
CA MET A 183 -19.16 21.26 2.65
C MET A 183 -20.56 21.39 2.05
N VAL A 184 -21.42 20.41 2.30
CA VAL A 184 -22.81 20.35 1.83
C VAL A 184 -23.70 19.99 3.02
N LYS A 185 -24.97 20.42 3.01
CA LYS A 185 -25.97 20.06 4.01
C LYS A 185 -26.91 19.02 3.42
#